data_AF-A0A250IL65-F1
#
_entry.id   AF-A0A250IL65-F1
#
_cell.length_a   1.000
_cell.length_b   1.000
_cell.length_c   1.000
_cell.angle_alpha   90.00
_cell.angle_beta   90.00
_cell.angle_gamma   90.00
#
_symmetry.space_group_name_H-M   'P 1'
#
loop_
_entity.id
_entity.type
_entity.pdbx_description
1 polymer ?
#
loop_
_entity_poly.entity_id
_entity_poly.type
_entity_poly.pdbx_seq_one_letter_code
_entity_poly.pdbx_strand_id
1 'polypeptide(L)' 'MTTPSTPPEPAGTPTPRPELDDAPPLLGSWRNIYLFVLGTLALLIALFWALTRAYS' A
#
# COMPACT_ATOMS: atom_id res chain seq x y z
N MET A 1 48.71 11.80 -6.61
CA MET A 1 48.20 10.43 -6.44
C MET A 1 46.70 10.49 -6.63
N THR A 2 46.22 10.11 -7.81
CA THR A 2 44.81 10.15 -8.21
C THR A 2 44.09 8.91 -7.70
N THR A 3 43.00 9.11 -6.96
CA THR A 3 42.07 8.06 -6.53
C THR A 3 41.50 7.31 -7.75
N PRO A 4 41.37 5.96 -7.72
CA PRO A 4 40.71 5.25 -8.80
C PRO A 4 39.21 5.44 -8.64
N SER A 5 38.59 6.17 -9.56
CA SER A 5 37.15 6.29 -9.68
C SER A 5 36.57 4.93 -10.05
N THR A 6 35.82 4.31 -9.14
CA THR A 6 34.97 3.14 -9.42
C THR A 6 34.11 3.42 -10.66
N PRO A 7 34.04 2.50 -11.65
CA PRO A 7 33.18 2.67 -12.82
C PRO A 7 31.71 2.83 -12.40
N PRO A 8 30.88 3.58 -13.15
CA PRO A 8 29.45 3.59 -12.92
C PRO A 8 28.93 2.18 -13.23
N GLU A 9 28.59 1.43 -12.18
CA GLU A 9 27.92 0.15 -12.28
C GLU A 9 26.71 0.34 -13.22
N PRO A 10 26.59 -0.42 -14.32
CA PRO A 10 25.45 -0.30 -15.21
C PRO A 10 24.22 -0.51 -14.32
N ALA A 11 23.32 0.48 -14.30
CA ALA A 11 22.12 0.46 -13.49
C ALA A 11 21.37 -0.84 -13.75
N GLY A 12 21.67 -1.86 -12.94
CA GLY A 12 21.10 -3.18 -13.05
C GLY A 12 19.61 -3.02 -12.89
N THR A 13 18.85 -3.67 -13.77
CA THR A 13 17.41 -3.83 -13.61
C THR A 13 17.09 -4.09 -12.14
N PRO A 14 16.22 -3.30 -11.48
CA PRO A 14 16.01 -3.40 -10.05
C PRO A 14 15.74 -4.85 -9.67
N THR A 15 16.63 -5.45 -8.89
CA THR A 15 16.43 -6.80 -8.38
C THR A 15 15.12 -6.80 -7.59
N PRO A 16 14.14 -7.68 -7.88
CA PRO A 16 12.91 -7.76 -7.13
C PRO A 16 13.26 -7.90 -5.64
N ARG A 17 12.82 -6.94 -4.82
CA ARG A 17 13.07 -6.92 -3.37
C ARG A 17 11.94 -7.71 -2.70
N PRO A 18 12.15 -9.00 -2.34
CA PRO A 18 11.09 -9.87 -1.83
C PRO A 18 10.56 -9.39 -0.47
N GLU A 19 11.33 -8.54 0.21
CA GLU A 19 11.03 -7.98 1.52
C GLU A 19 9.86 -6.98 1.49
N LEU A 20 9.46 -6.52 0.30
CA LEU A 20 8.25 -5.74 0.08
C LEU A 20 7.01 -6.61 -0.23
N ASP A 21 7.21 -7.89 -0.56
CA ASP A 21 6.14 -8.85 -0.87
C ASP A 21 5.64 -9.63 0.36
N ASP A 22 6.20 -9.37 1.54
CA ASP A 22 5.72 -9.95 2.80
C ASP A 22 4.29 -9.46 3.08
N ALA A 23 3.33 -10.35 2.84
CA ALA A 23 1.92 -10.07 3.07
C ALA A 23 1.66 -9.94 4.59
N PRO A 24 0.96 -8.88 5.04
CA PRO A 24 0.79 -8.59 6.45
C PRO A 24 -0.03 -9.70 7.15
N PRO A 25 0.33 -10.06 8.39
CA PRO A 25 -0.10 -11.28 9.06
C PRO A 25 -1.60 -11.31 9.45
N LEU A 26 -2.31 -10.19 9.38
CA LEU A 26 -3.65 -10.05 9.94
C LEU A 26 -4.77 -10.56 9.01
N LEU A 27 -4.58 -10.48 7.69
CA LEU A 27 -5.59 -10.87 6.69
C LEU A 27 -5.01 -11.71 5.54
N GLY A 28 -3.74 -12.13 5.64
CA GLY A 28 -3.06 -13.01 4.68
C GLY A 28 -2.73 -12.37 3.33
N SER A 29 -3.31 -11.22 2.98
CA SER A 29 -3.01 -10.48 1.74
C SER A 29 -3.32 -8.98 1.89
N TRP A 30 -2.48 -8.13 1.31
CA TRP A 30 -2.72 -6.69 1.18
C TRP A 30 -4.09 -6.37 0.55
N ARG A 31 -4.53 -7.19 -0.40
CA ARG A 31 -5.84 -7.05 -1.04
C ARG A 31 -6.99 -7.06 -0.03
N ASN A 32 -6.91 -7.92 0.98
CA ASN A 32 -7.98 -8.05 1.98
C ASN A 32 -8.04 -6.83 2.89
N ILE A 33 -6.89 -6.24 3.22
CA ILE A 33 -6.83 -4.96 3.96
C ILE A 33 -7.46 -3.85 3.12
N TYR A 34 -7.11 -3.75 1.83
CA TYR A 34 -7.71 -2.73 0.96
C TYR A 34 -9.22 -2.89 0.86
N LEU A 35 -9.72 -4.12 0.70
CA LEU A 35 -11.16 -4.40 0.67
C LEU A 35 -11.83 -4.06 2.01
N PHE A 36 -11.20 -4.36 3.14
CA PHE A 36 -11.72 -4.04 4.46
C PHE A 36 -11.79 -2.52 4.70
N VAL A 37 -10.72 -1.79 4.36
CA VAL A 37 -10.67 -0.33 4.46
C VAL A 37 -11.71 0.31 3.54
N LEU A 38 -11.79 -0.15 2.29
CA LEU A 38 -12.75 0.37 1.32
C LEU A 38 -14.21 0.07 1.74
N GLY A 39 -14.47 -1.13 2.27
CA GLY A 39 -15.78 -1.51 2.81
C GLY A 39 -16.18 -0.67 4.02
N THR A 40 -15.25 -0.46 4.96
CA THR A 40 -15.48 0.39 6.14
C THR A 40 -15.76 1.83 5.72
N LEU A 41 -14.99 2.38 4.77
CA LEU A 41 -15.23 3.71 4.23
C LEU A 41 -16.62 3.84 3.60
N ALA A 42 -17.00 2.89 2.73
CA ALA A 42 -18.32 2.89 2.09
C ALA A 42 -19.46 2.79 3.11
N LEU A 43 -19.28 1.98 4.16
CA LEU A 43 -20.23 1.85 5.26
C LEU A 43 -20.39 3.17 6.03
N LEU A 44 -19.29 3.85 6.36
CA LEU A 44 -19.32 5.14 7.03
C LEU A 44 -20.02 6.20 6.18
N ILE A 45 -19.74 6.24 4.88
CA ILE A 45 -20.42 7.14 3.95
C ILE A 45 -21.92 6.87 3.95
N ALA A 46 -22.34 5.61 3.82
CA ALA A 46 -23.75 5.23 3.83
C ALA A 46 -24.42 5.56 5.16
N LEU A 47 -23.73 5.33 6.29
CA LEU A 47 -24.22 5.66 7.62
C LEU A 47 -24.43 7.16 7.78
N PHE A 48 -23.42 7.97 7.45
CA PHE A 48 -23.54 9.43 7.55
C PHE A 48 -24.58 9.98 6.57
N TRP A 49 -24.66 9.45 5.36
CA TRP A 49 -25.70 9.83 4.41
C TRP A 49 -27.10 9.55 4.96
N ALA A 50 -27.32 8.36 5.55
CA ALA A 50 -28.59 8.00 6.15
C ALA A 50 -28.93 8.90 7.35
N LEU A 51 -27.96 9.20 8.21
CA LEU A 51 -28.15 10.13 9.34
C LEU A 51 -28.46 11.54 8.84
N THR A 52 -27.69 12.07 7.88
CA THR A 52 -27.99 13.38 7.27
C THR A 52 -29.41 13.38 6.71
N ARG A 53 -29.81 12.33 6.00
CA ARG A 53 -31.17 12.23 5.44
C ARG A 53 -32.27 12.15 6.51
N ALA A 54 -32.00 11.52 7.65
CA ALA A 54 -32.98 11.34 8.72
C ALA A 54 -33.17 12.60 9.58
N TYR A 55 -32.14 13.44 9.70
CA TYR A 55 -32.12 14.60 10.58
C TYR A 55 -32.01 15.96 9.86
N SER A 56 -31.91 15.99 8.53
CA SER A 56 -32.10 17.20 7.69
C SER A 56 -33.56 17.37 7.31
#